data_AF-A0A0Q6KJ05-F1
#
_entry.id   AF-A0A0Q6KJ05-F1
#
_cell.length_a   1.000
_cell.length_b   1.000
_cell.length_c   1.000
_cell.angle_alpha   90.00
_cell.angle_beta   90.00
_cell.angle_gamma   90.00
#
_symmetry.space_group_name_H-M   'P 1'
#
loop_
_entity.id
_entity.type
_entity.pdbx_description
1 polymer ?
#
loop_
_entity_poly.entity_id
_entity_poly.type
_entity_poly.pdbx_seq_one_letter_code
_entity_poly.pdbx_strand_id
1 'polypeptide(L)'
;MRLGIDVVTIPTPPTGTFSAFLGREELDIQLLVPRGAEVPQAWAQVLKDPLVRQIGFTTVEEASRELDTVQFGVTTDCKRERSRYSAHFFPIYQQLDEQLASPDAVPLTLTERNRAAAYAAGSAAVGIDAIVSTMPTVGRCDVADNDSVVSVTPDDAVALIGHHLRTSNNPVVQVRRGGLVGGGSWKQTESTATIENFYDWGVGARMPYFDCLHLIIAPRSGDPDLVAAVNSIRVRLCRATRALDQLLAVLSNPISGKQSADVVEAAAEAFDRQLLYLAAAFDIYGRRYLLLIDSTRDPKKFRLSLDAGGYIANHLTREYPAAALVEVERLHAYAGVCKVLRNHIHDGILPVDQHPGRGYGSTKNIALNIDAMPELLPDVNPKLAQDHYDSLGVWRSDPVEVFGDRTTVADLATTAVTLMGAGTGLIEAFTKLILQNKPAAASAPHSILGCVQGQPEDVEPQPHARELFYRSLFAWPDV
;
A
#
# COMPACT_ATOMS: atom_id res chain seq x y z
N MET A 1 6.13 10.38 -13.54
CA MET A 1 4.89 10.61 -12.77
C MET A 1 4.62 12.10 -12.66
N ARG A 2 3.38 12.54 -12.78
CA ARG A 2 2.92 13.94 -12.67
C ARG A 2 2.22 14.16 -11.34
N LEU A 3 2.73 15.08 -10.53
CA LEU A 3 2.19 15.41 -9.21
C LEU A 3 1.68 16.84 -9.19
N GLY A 4 0.41 17.04 -8.85
CA GLY A 4 -0.19 18.35 -8.63
C GLY A 4 -0.07 18.77 -7.17
N ILE A 5 0.62 19.86 -6.87
CA ILE A 5 0.70 20.39 -5.50
C ILE A 5 -0.43 21.38 -5.27
N ASP A 6 -1.31 21.10 -4.31
CA ASP A 6 -2.29 22.07 -3.84
C ASP A 6 -1.61 23.14 -2.98
N VAL A 7 -1.28 24.27 -3.60
CA VAL A 7 -0.51 25.33 -2.94
C VAL A 7 -1.30 26.11 -1.89
N VAL A 8 -2.63 25.95 -1.86
CA VAL A 8 -3.47 26.62 -0.85
C VAL A 8 -3.28 25.94 0.50
N THR A 9 -3.25 24.61 0.52
CA THR A 9 -3.01 23.84 1.74
C THR A 9 -1.52 23.64 2.03
N ILE A 10 -0.68 23.71 1.00
CA ILE A 10 0.77 23.56 1.10
C ILE A 10 1.44 24.82 0.52
N PRO A 11 1.38 25.98 1.22
CA PRO A 11 1.88 27.25 0.71
C PRO A 11 3.42 27.30 0.60
N THR A 12 4.11 26.44 1.35
CA THR A 12 5.57 26.29 1.32
C THR A 12 5.94 24.82 1.11
N PRO A 13 7.07 24.53 0.43
CA PRO A 13 7.58 23.17 0.32
C PRO A 13 7.72 22.52 1.70
N PRO A 14 7.10 21.35 1.94
CA PRO A 14 7.12 20.73 3.26
C PRO A 14 8.54 20.28 3.61
N THR A 15 8.83 20.21 4.91
CA THR A 15 10.03 19.53 5.41
C THR A 15 9.82 18.02 5.39
N GLY A 16 10.90 17.24 5.51
CA GLY A 16 10.81 15.78 5.56
C GLY A 16 11.08 15.07 4.23
N THR A 17 10.67 13.81 4.12
CA THR A 17 11.11 12.89 3.07
C THR A 17 10.68 13.31 1.67
N PHE A 18 9.46 13.82 1.52
CA PHE A 18 8.94 14.31 0.23
C PHE A 18 9.82 15.38 -0.42
N SER A 19 10.38 16.29 0.39
CA SER A 19 11.24 17.37 -0.08
C SER A 19 12.48 16.87 -0.82
N ALA A 20 12.98 15.67 -0.49
CA ALA A 20 14.14 15.06 -1.12
C ALA A 20 13.87 14.60 -2.57
N PHE A 21 12.61 14.57 -2.99
CA PHE A 21 12.21 14.22 -4.35
C PHE A 21 11.95 15.44 -5.24
N LEU A 22 11.92 16.65 -4.67
CA LEU A 22 11.71 17.88 -5.42
C LEU A 22 12.89 18.11 -6.40
N GLY A 23 12.59 18.10 -7.70
CA GLY A 23 13.57 18.32 -8.77
C GLY A 23 14.20 17.04 -9.36
N ARG A 24 13.64 15.88 -9.05
CA ARG A 24 13.87 14.64 -9.83
C ARG A 24 13.30 14.77 -11.24
N GLU A 25 13.98 14.16 -12.20
CA GLU A 25 13.56 14.25 -13.62
C GLU A 25 12.41 13.28 -13.92
N GLU A 26 12.28 12.23 -13.12
CA GLU A 26 11.19 11.25 -13.22
C GLU A 26 9.85 11.81 -12.71
N LEU A 27 9.89 12.93 -11.99
CA LEU A 27 8.74 13.60 -11.39
C LEU A 27 8.50 14.94 -12.08
N ASP A 28 7.32 15.08 -12.67
CA ASP A 28 6.81 16.33 -13.19
C ASP A 28 5.91 16.97 -12.13
N ILE A 29 6.50 17.86 -11.33
CA ILE A 29 5.79 18.56 -10.25
C ILE A 29 5.16 19.83 -10.80
N GLN A 30 3.84 19.88 -10.73
CA GLN A 30 3.01 20.97 -11.23
C GLN A 30 2.30 21.65 -10.04
N LEU A 31 2.14 22.98 -10.10
CA LEU A 31 1.48 23.73 -9.03
C LEU A 31 0.02 23.98 -9.38
N LEU A 32 -0.90 23.56 -8.50
CA LEU A 32 -2.33 23.83 -8.61
C LEU A 32 -2.64 25.12 -7.86
N VAL A 33 -3.02 26.17 -8.59
CA VAL A 33 -3.20 27.52 -8.03
C VAL A 33 -4.62 28.01 -8.32
N PRO A 34 -5.35 28.58 -7.37
CA PRO A 34 -6.65 29.20 -7.65
C PRO A 34 -6.51 30.32 -8.69
N ARG A 35 -7.52 30.49 -9.54
CA ARG A 35 -7.52 31.58 -10.53
C ARG A 35 -7.38 32.94 -9.85
N GLY A 36 -6.43 33.74 -10.34
CA GLY A 36 -6.14 35.07 -9.80
C GLY A 36 -5.24 35.09 -8.57
N ALA A 37 -4.90 33.94 -8.00
CA ALA A 37 -3.90 33.85 -6.94
C ALA A 37 -2.47 33.87 -7.51
N GLU A 38 -1.55 34.44 -6.74
CA GLU A 38 -0.12 34.42 -7.06
C GLU A 38 0.50 33.06 -6.70
N VAL A 39 1.51 32.65 -7.46
CA VAL A 39 2.30 31.46 -7.17
C VAL A 39 3.16 31.72 -5.94
N PRO A 40 3.11 30.88 -4.88
CA PRO A 40 3.95 31.08 -3.72
C PRO A 40 5.45 31.09 -4.06
N GLN A 41 6.15 32.14 -3.61
CA GLN A 41 7.56 32.36 -3.97
C GLN A 41 8.47 31.20 -3.59
N ALA A 42 8.21 30.54 -2.45
CA ALA A 42 8.99 29.39 -1.99
C ALA A 42 8.95 28.23 -2.99
N TRP A 43 7.79 27.95 -3.59
CA TRP A 43 7.66 26.92 -4.61
C TRP A 43 8.36 27.31 -5.92
N ALA A 44 8.22 28.57 -6.34
CA ALA A 44 8.90 29.08 -7.53
C ALA A 44 10.44 28.98 -7.43
N GLN A 45 10.99 29.21 -6.22
CA GLN A 45 12.43 29.08 -5.96
C GLN A 45 12.92 27.63 -6.03
N VAL A 46 12.17 26.68 -5.46
CA VAL A 46 12.59 25.27 -5.39
C VAL A 46 12.48 24.57 -6.74
N LEU A 47 11.38 24.77 -7.48
CA LEU A 47 11.11 24.05 -8.72
C LEU A 47 11.74 24.68 -9.98
N LYS A 48 12.28 25.90 -9.88
CA LYS A 48 12.98 26.61 -10.97
C LYS A 48 12.17 26.65 -12.28
N ASP A 49 11.11 27.47 -12.28
CA ASP A 49 10.11 27.63 -13.37
C ASP A 49 9.10 26.46 -13.44
N PRO A 50 8.33 26.22 -12.37
CA PRO A 50 7.33 25.15 -12.36
C PRO A 50 6.20 25.42 -13.36
N LEU A 51 5.60 24.34 -13.85
CA LEU A 51 4.36 24.43 -14.60
C LEU A 51 3.21 24.75 -13.63
N VAL A 52 2.46 25.81 -13.92
CA VAL A 52 1.36 26.30 -13.08
C VAL A 52 0.03 26.01 -13.76
N ARG A 53 -0.84 25.27 -13.08
CA ARG A 53 -2.22 25.01 -13.47
C ARG A 53 -3.14 25.90 -12.64
N GLN A 54 -3.69 26.93 -13.27
CA GLN A 54 -4.68 27.80 -12.64
C GLN A 54 -6.07 27.14 -12.72
N ILE A 55 -6.63 26.80 -11.57
CA ILE A 55 -7.96 26.22 -11.42
C ILE A 55 -8.98 27.37 -11.35
N GLY A 56 -9.82 27.47 -12.38
CA GLY A 56 -10.86 28.48 -12.54
C GLY A 56 -12.12 28.24 -11.73
N PHE A 57 -12.02 27.63 -10.55
CA PHE A 57 -13.13 27.31 -9.67
C PHE A 57 -12.99 28.06 -8.33
N THR A 58 -14.08 28.67 -7.87
CA THR A 58 -14.18 29.35 -6.57
C THR A 58 -15.26 28.69 -5.71
N THR A 59 -16.52 28.71 -6.16
CA THR A 59 -17.65 28.05 -5.51
C THR A 59 -18.62 27.47 -6.55
N VAL A 60 -19.54 26.61 -6.12
CA VAL A 60 -20.58 26.06 -6.99
C VAL A 60 -21.56 27.15 -7.45
N GLU A 61 -21.80 28.15 -6.62
CA GLU A 61 -22.70 29.27 -6.89
C GLU A 61 -22.14 30.23 -7.94
N GLU A 62 -20.82 30.41 -7.96
CA GLU A 62 -20.12 31.31 -8.88
C GLU A 62 -19.70 30.64 -10.19
N ALA A 63 -19.72 29.31 -10.25
CA ALA A 63 -19.30 28.55 -11.43
C ALA A 63 -20.40 28.46 -12.50
N SER A 64 -19.98 28.28 -13.75
CA SER A 64 -20.91 28.05 -14.86
C SER A 64 -21.54 26.66 -14.75
N ARG A 65 -22.79 26.53 -15.20
CA ARG A 65 -23.49 25.24 -15.24
C ARG A 65 -23.72 24.79 -16.67
N GLU A 66 -23.51 23.50 -16.91
CA GLU A 66 -23.87 22.81 -18.14
C GLU A 66 -24.77 21.63 -17.77
N LEU A 67 -26.08 21.80 -17.96
CA LEU A 67 -27.10 20.92 -17.40
C LEU A 67 -26.93 20.79 -15.87
N ASP A 68 -26.73 19.56 -15.38
CA ASP A 68 -26.55 19.24 -13.96
C ASP A 68 -25.08 19.31 -13.50
N THR A 69 -24.15 19.61 -14.42
CA THR A 69 -22.73 19.73 -14.11
C THR A 69 -22.33 21.16 -13.81
N VAL A 70 -21.32 21.32 -12.95
CA VAL A 70 -20.53 22.55 -12.85
C VAL A 70 -19.37 22.44 -13.83
N GLN A 71 -19.23 23.45 -14.68
CA GLN A 71 -18.15 23.58 -15.66
C GLN A 71 -17.22 24.72 -15.28
N PHE A 72 -15.91 24.47 -15.32
CA PHE A 72 -14.89 25.47 -15.06
C PHE A 72 -13.66 25.27 -15.96
N GLY A 73 -12.86 26.32 -16.09
CA GLY A 73 -11.65 26.30 -16.91
C GLY A 73 -10.42 25.92 -16.09
N VAL A 74 -9.52 25.13 -16.67
CA VAL A 74 -8.15 24.97 -16.17
C VAL A 74 -7.20 25.60 -17.17
N THR A 75 -6.47 26.62 -16.75
CA THR A 75 -5.52 27.32 -17.62
C THR A 75 -4.10 27.06 -17.19
N THR A 76 -3.25 26.75 -18.14
CA THR A 76 -1.81 26.59 -17.92
C THR A 76 -1.14 27.86 -18.39
N ASP A 77 -0.39 28.49 -17.50
CA ASP A 77 0.38 29.69 -17.84
C ASP A 77 1.78 29.56 -17.23
N CYS A 78 2.75 29.15 -18.04
CA CYS A 78 4.16 29.21 -17.71
C CYS A 78 4.97 29.66 -18.93
N LYS A 79 6.26 29.94 -18.76
CA LYS A 79 7.12 30.41 -19.86
C LYS A 79 7.19 29.44 -21.05
N ARG A 80 6.89 28.17 -20.83
CA ARG A 80 7.07 27.07 -21.80
C ARG A 80 5.79 26.62 -22.47
N GLU A 81 4.64 26.80 -21.82
CA GLU A 81 3.38 26.24 -22.27
C GLU A 81 2.22 27.19 -21.93
N ARG A 82 1.31 27.35 -22.88
CA ARG A 82 0.02 27.98 -22.66
C ARG A 82 -1.09 27.11 -23.22
N SER A 83 -1.94 26.60 -22.36
CA SER A 83 -3.03 25.69 -22.72
C SER A 83 -4.28 25.97 -21.90
N ARG A 84 -5.45 25.63 -22.44
CA ARG A 84 -6.74 25.79 -21.78
C ARG A 84 -7.51 24.49 -21.91
N TYR A 85 -8.06 24.05 -20.79
CA TYR A 85 -8.89 22.85 -20.68
C TYR A 85 -10.21 23.23 -20.04
N SER A 86 -11.25 22.44 -20.31
CA SER A 86 -12.50 22.50 -19.58
C SER A 86 -12.60 21.26 -18.71
N ALA A 87 -12.98 21.46 -17.46
CA ALA A 87 -13.25 20.41 -16.51
C ALA A 87 -14.68 20.57 -15.98
N HIS A 88 -15.25 19.47 -15.55
CA HIS A 88 -16.60 19.44 -15.01
C HIS A 88 -16.70 18.39 -13.91
N PHE A 89 -17.59 18.64 -12.95
CA PHE A 89 -18.01 17.67 -11.95
C PHE A 89 -19.50 17.87 -11.66
N PHE A 90 -20.12 16.90 -10.99
CA PHE A 90 -21.53 16.94 -10.62
C PHE A 90 -21.68 17.27 -9.13
N PRO A 91 -22.08 18.49 -8.74
CA PRO A 91 -22.20 18.86 -7.32
C PRO A 91 -23.20 18.01 -6.52
N ILE A 92 -24.16 17.39 -7.21
CA ILE A 92 -25.14 16.50 -6.57
C ILE A 92 -24.46 15.28 -5.93
N TYR A 93 -23.37 14.77 -6.50
CA TYR A 93 -22.62 13.67 -5.90
C TYR A 93 -21.99 14.08 -4.56
N GLN A 94 -21.57 15.33 -4.43
CA GLN A 94 -21.01 15.84 -3.17
C GLN A 94 -22.05 15.98 -2.06
N GLN A 95 -23.29 16.30 -2.42
CA GLN A 95 -24.42 16.31 -1.49
C GLN A 95 -24.83 14.89 -1.06
N LEU A 96 -24.77 13.94 -1.99
CA LEU A 96 -25.03 12.53 -1.68
C LEU A 96 -23.95 12.00 -0.74
N ASP A 97 -22.67 12.19 -1.06
CA ASP A 97 -21.54 11.75 -0.22
C ASP A 97 -21.64 12.33 1.21
N GLU A 98 -22.08 13.58 1.37
CA GLU A 98 -22.33 14.18 2.69
C GLU A 98 -23.44 13.46 3.47
N GLN A 99 -24.52 13.06 2.80
CA GLN A 99 -25.64 12.34 3.42
C GLN A 99 -25.28 10.89 3.80
N LEU A 100 -24.30 10.32 3.13
CA LEU A 100 -23.90 8.91 3.27
C LEU A 100 -22.65 8.72 4.11
N ALA A 101 -21.99 9.81 4.49
CA ALA A 101 -20.84 9.77 5.38
C ALA A 101 -21.20 9.04 6.67
N SER A 102 -20.30 8.14 7.11
CA SER A 102 -20.48 7.43 8.37
C SER A 102 -20.67 8.42 9.53
N PRO A 103 -21.58 8.18 10.48
CA PRO A 103 -21.74 9.03 11.66
C PRO A 103 -20.46 9.22 12.48
N ASP A 104 -19.54 8.25 12.41
CA ASP A 104 -18.25 8.27 13.12
C ASP A 104 -17.14 8.97 12.34
N ALA A 105 -17.37 9.32 11.06
CA ALA A 105 -16.39 10.05 10.26
C ALA A 105 -16.30 11.52 10.71
N VAL A 106 -15.09 12.08 10.66
CA VAL A 106 -14.90 13.52 10.92
C VAL A 106 -15.75 14.32 9.93
N PRO A 107 -16.62 15.23 10.37
CA PRO A 107 -17.49 15.98 9.46
C PRO A 107 -16.70 16.77 8.42
N LEU A 108 -17.15 16.73 7.17
CA LEU A 108 -16.68 17.60 6.08
C LEU A 108 -17.80 18.55 5.70
N THR A 109 -17.44 19.77 5.39
CA THR A 109 -18.36 20.73 4.77
C THR A 109 -18.56 20.41 3.30
N LEU A 110 -19.75 20.72 2.77
CA LEU A 110 -20.02 20.63 1.34
C LEU A 110 -19.03 21.45 0.49
N THR A 111 -18.52 22.57 1.01
CA THR A 111 -17.48 23.38 0.34
C THR A 111 -16.18 22.62 0.18
N GLU A 112 -15.73 21.88 1.20
CA GLU A 112 -14.52 21.06 1.13
C GLU A 112 -14.68 19.94 0.10
N ARG A 113 -15.84 19.27 0.09
CA ARG A 113 -16.19 18.23 -0.89
C ARG A 113 -16.20 18.76 -2.33
N ASN A 114 -16.89 19.88 -2.57
CA ASN A 114 -16.91 20.53 -3.89
C ASN A 114 -15.52 20.99 -4.36
N ARG A 115 -14.67 21.47 -3.45
CA ARG A 115 -13.30 21.83 -3.79
C ARG A 115 -12.47 20.62 -4.17
N ALA A 116 -12.59 19.51 -3.44
CA ALA A 116 -11.92 18.25 -3.78
C ALA A 116 -12.36 17.76 -5.17
N ALA A 117 -13.67 17.77 -5.45
CA ALA A 117 -14.23 17.42 -6.75
C ALA A 117 -13.67 18.29 -7.90
N ALA A 118 -13.66 19.61 -7.72
CA ALA A 118 -13.11 20.53 -8.70
C ALA A 118 -11.60 20.30 -8.94
N TYR A 119 -10.82 20.03 -7.88
CA TYR A 119 -9.39 19.78 -8.01
C TYR A 119 -9.11 18.43 -8.69
N ALA A 120 -9.86 17.38 -8.38
CA ALA A 120 -9.76 16.08 -9.03
C ALA A 120 -10.12 16.17 -10.52
N ALA A 121 -11.28 16.75 -10.85
CA ALA A 121 -11.72 16.95 -12.24
C ALA A 121 -10.75 17.82 -13.03
N GLY A 122 -10.26 18.91 -12.43
CA GLY A 122 -9.27 19.80 -13.05
C GLY A 122 -7.94 19.11 -13.31
N SER A 123 -7.49 18.27 -12.38
CA SER A 123 -6.26 17.48 -12.49
C SER A 123 -6.38 16.37 -13.53
N ALA A 124 -7.52 15.68 -13.58
CA ALA A 124 -7.82 14.67 -14.58
C ALA A 124 -7.78 15.27 -16.00
N ALA A 125 -8.38 16.44 -16.19
CA ALA A 125 -8.43 17.14 -17.49
C ALA A 125 -7.04 17.49 -18.05
N VAL A 126 -6.02 17.62 -17.18
CA VAL A 126 -4.63 17.90 -17.58
C VAL A 126 -3.68 16.70 -17.43
N GLY A 127 -4.23 15.54 -17.05
CA GLY A 127 -3.47 14.30 -16.87
C GLY A 127 -2.42 14.38 -15.76
N ILE A 128 -2.79 14.91 -14.60
CA ILE A 128 -2.03 14.77 -13.34
C ILE A 128 -2.39 13.41 -12.71
N ASP A 129 -1.37 12.68 -12.23
CA ASP A 129 -1.55 11.32 -11.71
C ASP A 129 -2.05 11.33 -10.24
N ALA A 130 -1.59 12.29 -9.44
CA ALA A 130 -2.01 12.44 -8.04
C ALA A 130 -1.88 13.89 -7.56
N ILE A 131 -2.72 14.26 -6.58
CA ILE A 131 -2.73 15.58 -5.95
C ILE A 131 -2.11 15.49 -4.56
N VAL A 132 -1.06 16.26 -4.28
CA VAL A 132 -0.48 16.39 -2.95
C VAL A 132 -1.16 17.55 -2.23
N SER A 133 -1.88 17.26 -1.15
CA SER A 133 -2.65 18.23 -0.37
C SER A 133 -2.63 17.88 1.13
N THR A 134 -3.04 18.83 1.97
CA THR A 134 -3.33 18.60 3.39
C THR A 134 -4.79 18.93 3.72
N MET A 135 -5.65 18.95 2.71
CA MET A 135 -7.10 19.07 2.89
C MET A 135 -7.64 17.93 3.77
N PRO A 136 -8.68 18.18 4.58
CA PRO A 136 -9.35 17.12 5.35
C PRO A 136 -9.97 16.01 4.48
N THR A 137 -10.11 16.22 3.17
CA THR A 137 -10.64 15.26 2.19
C THR A 137 -9.61 14.24 1.70
N VAL A 138 -8.33 14.44 1.98
CA VAL A 138 -7.22 13.57 1.54
C VAL A 138 -7.37 12.16 2.11
N GLY A 139 -7.18 11.14 1.27
CA GLY A 139 -7.21 9.73 1.67
C GLY A 139 -8.56 9.20 2.17
N ARG A 140 -9.64 9.99 2.05
CA ARG A 140 -10.97 9.62 2.52
C ARG A 140 -11.74 8.80 1.50
N CYS A 141 -12.24 7.65 1.93
CA CYS A 141 -13.07 6.76 1.10
C CYS A 141 -14.51 7.26 0.94
N ASP A 142 -14.99 8.14 1.81
CA ASP A 142 -16.32 8.78 1.71
C ASP A 142 -16.32 10.05 0.84
N VAL A 143 -15.27 10.26 0.04
CA VAL A 143 -15.16 11.35 -0.94
C VAL A 143 -14.87 10.72 -2.31
N ALA A 144 -15.91 10.50 -3.11
CA ALA A 144 -15.82 9.67 -4.31
C ALA A 144 -14.86 10.23 -5.38
N ASP A 145 -14.68 11.56 -5.47
CA ASP A 145 -13.76 12.17 -6.44
C ASP A 145 -12.28 11.82 -6.23
N ASN A 146 -11.91 11.33 -5.03
CA ASN A 146 -10.59 10.76 -4.79
C ASN A 146 -10.31 9.54 -5.69
N ASP A 147 -11.35 8.90 -6.25
CA ASP A 147 -11.21 7.79 -7.21
C ASP A 147 -10.86 8.30 -8.62
N SER A 148 -11.13 9.57 -8.95
CA SER A 148 -10.79 10.14 -10.27
C SER A 148 -9.32 10.54 -10.37
N VAL A 149 -8.83 11.26 -9.37
CA VAL A 149 -7.41 11.58 -9.18
C VAL A 149 -7.16 11.55 -7.69
N VAL A 150 -6.35 10.61 -7.23
CA VAL A 150 -6.10 10.41 -5.81
C VAL A 150 -5.45 11.65 -5.18
N SER A 151 -5.99 12.08 -4.05
CA SER A 151 -5.35 13.08 -3.21
C SER A 151 -4.65 12.43 -2.02
N VAL A 152 -3.38 12.78 -1.83
CA VAL A 152 -2.47 12.20 -0.85
C VAL A 152 -1.77 13.27 -0.02
N THR A 153 -1.36 12.92 1.18
CA THR A 153 -0.48 13.79 1.98
C THR A 153 0.93 13.82 1.37
N PRO A 154 1.80 14.77 1.74
CA PRO A 154 3.21 14.74 1.33
C PRO A 154 3.93 13.45 1.69
N ASP A 155 3.61 12.85 2.85
CA ASP A 155 4.24 11.62 3.30
C ASP A 155 3.74 10.42 2.48
N ASP A 156 2.44 10.34 2.20
CA ASP A 156 1.86 9.30 1.35
C ASP A 156 2.33 9.40 -0.11
N ALA A 157 2.60 10.62 -0.59
CA ALA A 157 3.17 10.83 -1.93
C ALA A 157 4.54 10.15 -2.09
N VAL A 158 5.31 9.98 -1.00
CA VAL A 158 6.59 9.24 -1.03
C VAL A 158 6.39 7.78 -1.42
N ALA A 159 5.31 7.15 -0.96
CA ALA A 159 5.00 5.78 -1.32
C ALA A 159 4.64 5.65 -2.80
N LEU A 160 3.84 6.59 -3.34
CA LEU A 160 3.51 6.61 -4.78
C LEU A 160 4.77 6.82 -5.63
N ILE A 161 5.68 7.71 -5.21
CA ILE A 161 6.97 7.90 -5.87
C ILE A 161 7.80 6.62 -5.80
N GLY A 162 7.85 5.95 -4.64
CA GLY A 162 8.55 4.68 -4.48
C GLY A 162 8.01 3.60 -5.41
N HIS A 163 6.69 3.45 -5.48
CA HIS A 163 6.02 2.57 -6.44
C HIS A 163 6.39 2.90 -7.89
N HIS A 164 6.35 4.18 -8.27
CA HIS A 164 6.74 4.63 -9.62
C HIS A 164 8.20 4.28 -9.95
N LEU A 165 9.13 4.49 -9.00
CA LEU A 165 10.54 4.13 -9.19
C LEU A 165 10.72 2.62 -9.36
N ARG A 166 9.99 1.80 -8.59
CA ARG A 166 10.10 0.34 -8.68
C ARG A 166 9.52 -0.22 -9.98
N THR A 167 8.39 0.30 -10.42
CA THR A 167 7.72 -0.13 -11.67
C THR A 167 8.44 0.38 -12.93
N SER A 168 9.14 1.51 -12.84
CA SER A 168 10.01 2.03 -13.91
C SER A 168 11.43 1.44 -13.91
N ASN A 169 11.72 0.47 -13.03
CA ASN A 169 13.04 -0.15 -12.87
C ASN A 169 14.17 0.84 -12.54
N ASN A 170 13.88 1.89 -11.76
CA ASN A 170 14.85 2.90 -11.37
C ASN A 170 15.44 2.59 -9.98
N PRO A 171 16.74 2.21 -9.88
CA PRO A 171 17.37 1.87 -8.60
C PRO A 171 17.81 3.11 -7.80
N VAL A 172 17.71 4.32 -8.37
CA VAL A 172 18.10 5.56 -7.70
C VAL A 172 16.98 6.02 -6.77
N VAL A 173 17.17 5.86 -5.47
CA VAL A 173 16.13 6.12 -4.46
C VAL A 173 16.15 7.55 -3.96
N GLN A 174 17.30 8.22 -3.95
CA GLN A 174 17.40 9.61 -3.48
C GLN A 174 18.44 10.41 -4.26
N VAL A 175 18.11 11.67 -4.56
CA VAL A 175 19.04 12.62 -5.18
C VAL A 175 19.04 13.91 -4.35
N ARG A 176 20.11 14.15 -3.60
CA ARG A 176 20.29 15.39 -2.84
C ARG A 176 21.17 16.36 -3.62
N ARG A 177 20.80 17.64 -3.58
CA ARG A 177 21.53 18.71 -4.27
C ARG A 177 21.70 19.88 -3.30
N GLY A 178 22.79 20.63 -3.44
CA GLY A 178 22.99 21.86 -2.67
C GLY A 178 24.07 22.75 -3.24
N GLY A 179 24.17 23.97 -2.71
CA GLY A 179 25.25 24.91 -3.03
C GLY A 179 26.51 24.60 -2.23
N LEU A 180 27.68 24.85 -2.81
CA LEU A 180 28.95 24.80 -2.10
C LEU A 180 29.33 26.20 -1.59
N VAL A 181 29.96 26.27 -0.42
CA VAL A 181 30.53 27.52 0.10
C VAL A 181 31.65 27.97 -0.82
N GLY A 182 31.57 29.19 -1.35
CA GLY A 182 32.51 29.74 -2.33
C GLY A 182 32.08 29.62 -3.80
N GLY A 183 30.88 29.09 -4.07
CA GLY A 183 30.33 28.93 -5.41
C GLY A 183 30.39 27.49 -5.91
N GLY A 184 29.46 27.12 -6.79
CA GLY A 184 29.29 25.75 -7.28
C GLY A 184 28.15 24.99 -6.61
N SER A 185 27.90 23.76 -7.07
CA SER A 185 26.83 22.89 -6.59
C SER A 185 27.31 21.47 -6.40
N TRP A 186 26.81 20.78 -5.38
CA TRP A 186 27.02 19.35 -5.17
C TRP A 186 25.74 18.56 -5.50
N LYS A 187 25.93 17.29 -5.90
CA LYS A 187 24.87 16.31 -6.13
C LYS A 187 25.31 14.99 -5.50
N GLN A 188 24.52 14.46 -4.56
CA GLN A 188 24.69 13.13 -3.98
C GLN A 188 23.53 12.25 -4.44
N THR A 189 23.85 11.05 -4.91
CA THR A 189 22.85 10.09 -5.39
C THR A 189 22.94 8.83 -4.53
N GLU A 190 21.84 8.44 -3.88
CA GLU A 190 21.70 7.14 -3.24
C GLU A 190 21.05 6.17 -4.23
N SER A 191 21.71 5.04 -4.47
CA SER A 191 21.26 3.99 -5.36
C SER A 191 21.32 2.63 -4.66
N THR A 192 20.33 1.81 -4.92
CA THR A 192 20.28 0.39 -4.54
C THR A 192 21.12 -0.49 -5.47
N ALA A 193 21.73 0.08 -6.51
CA ALA A 193 22.45 -0.56 -7.62
C ALA A 193 21.56 -1.42 -8.55
N THR A 194 20.62 -2.18 -8.02
CA THR A 194 19.67 -3.00 -8.81
C THR A 194 18.25 -2.85 -8.26
N ILE A 195 17.24 -3.09 -9.10
CA ILE A 195 15.86 -3.10 -8.65
C ILE A 195 15.59 -4.23 -7.65
N GLU A 196 16.30 -5.35 -7.78
CA GLU A 196 16.23 -6.47 -6.83
C GLU A 196 16.67 -6.05 -5.43
N ASN A 197 17.78 -5.29 -5.33
CA ASN A 197 18.22 -4.72 -4.06
C ASN A 197 17.25 -3.68 -3.51
N PHE A 198 16.53 -2.94 -4.37
CA PHE A 198 15.50 -2.01 -3.90
C PHE A 198 14.37 -2.77 -3.17
N TYR A 199 13.88 -3.86 -3.75
CA TYR A 199 12.91 -4.72 -3.07
C TYR A 199 13.50 -5.34 -1.80
N ASP A 200 14.74 -5.84 -1.87
CA ASP A 200 15.39 -6.46 -0.72
C ASP A 200 15.56 -5.50 0.46
N TRP A 201 16.03 -4.27 0.22
CA TRP A 201 16.21 -3.28 1.28
C TRP A 201 14.87 -2.78 1.84
N GLY A 202 13.84 -2.64 0.99
CA GLY A 202 12.48 -2.34 1.45
C GLY A 202 11.92 -3.42 2.37
N VAL A 203 11.97 -4.67 1.93
CA VAL A 203 11.48 -5.83 2.69
C VAL A 203 12.28 -6.01 3.98
N GLY A 204 13.59 -5.76 3.98
CA GLY A 204 14.40 -5.77 5.21
C GLY A 204 14.00 -4.68 6.18
N ALA A 205 13.83 -3.46 5.69
CA ALA A 205 13.38 -2.35 6.52
C ALA A 205 12.00 -2.59 7.14
N ARG A 206 11.15 -3.42 6.51
CA ARG A 206 9.83 -3.82 7.03
C ARG A 206 9.89 -4.85 8.15
N MET A 207 10.98 -5.59 8.30
CA MET A 207 11.03 -6.76 9.18
C MET A 207 12.37 -6.83 9.90
N PRO A 208 12.67 -5.88 10.82
CA PRO A 208 13.98 -5.79 11.46
C PRO A 208 14.42 -7.06 12.24
N TYR A 209 13.52 -7.77 12.92
CA TYR A 209 13.88 -9.06 13.56
C TYR A 209 14.20 -10.12 12.52
N PHE A 210 13.41 -10.21 11.45
CA PHE A 210 13.70 -11.12 10.36
C PHE A 210 14.98 -10.76 9.61
N ASP A 211 15.28 -9.48 9.41
CA ASP A 211 16.51 -8.99 8.81
C ASP A 211 17.73 -9.33 9.67
N CYS A 212 17.61 -9.18 11.00
CA CYS A 212 18.63 -9.62 11.95
C CYS A 212 18.81 -11.15 11.94
N LEU A 213 17.70 -11.91 11.87
CA LEU A 213 17.75 -13.36 11.71
C LEU A 213 18.52 -13.74 10.44
N HIS A 214 18.20 -13.08 9.33
CA HIS A 214 18.74 -13.34 8.01
C HIS A 214 20.23 -13.00 7.88
N LEU A 215 20.61 -11.79 8.30
CA LEU A 215 21.96 -11.27 8.07
C LEU A 215 22.96 -11.67 9.16
N ILE A 216 22.51 -11.96 10.37
CA ILE A 216 23.38 -12.12 11.53
C ILE A 216 23.18 -13.46 12.23
N ILE A 217 21.97 -13.76 12.70
CA ILE A 217 21.75 -14.88 13.62
C ILE A 217 21.85 -16.23 12.89
N ALA A 218 21.17 -16.40 11.77
CA ALA A 218 21.21 -17.65 11.00
C ALA A 218 22.64 -17.96 10.49
N PRO A 219 23.40 -17.02 9.87
CA PRO A 219 24.78 -17.29 9.48
C PRO A 219 25.70 -17.67 10.65
N ARG A 220 25.53 -17.03 11.82
CA ARG A 220 26.34 -17.33 13.02
C ARG A 220 25.94 -18.61 13.73
N SER A 221 24.74 -19.13 13.47
CA SER A 221 24.26 -20.36 14.07
C SER A 221 25.01 -21.61 13.60
N GLY A 222 25.65 -21.54 12.43
CA GLY A 222 26.31 -22.68 11.79
C GLY A 222 25.35 -23.69 11.15
N ASP A 223 24.03 -23.43 11.13
CA ASP A 223 23.02 -24.26 10.47
C ASP A 223 22.81 -23.81 9.00
N PRO A 224 23.35 -24.53 8.00
CA PRO A 224 23.20 -24.16 6.59
C PRO A 224 21.75 -24.28 6.10
N ASP A 225 20.94 -25.16 6.69
CA ASP A 225 19.55 -25.34 6.29
C ASP A 225 18.68 -24.19 6.80
N LEU A 226 18.98 -23.65 7.98
CA LEU A 226 18.36 -22.42 8.48
C LEU A 226 18.72 -21.23 7.59
N VAL A 227 20.01 -21.06 7.25
CA VAL A 227 20.46 -20.00 6.34
C VAL A 227 19.74 -20.09 4.99
N ALA A 228 19.66 -21.28 4.41
CA ALA A 228 18.95 -21.50 3.15
C ALA A 228 17.46 -21.20 3.25
N ALA A 229 16.80 -21.59 4.35
CA ALA A 229 15.38 -21.33 4.57
C ALA A 229 15.09 -19.83 4.69
N VAL A 230 15.86 -19.10 5.51
CA VAL A 230 15.68 -17.65 5.72
C VAL A 230 15.98 -16.86 4.45
N ASN A 231 17.03 -17.22 3.71
CA ASN A 231 17.31 -16.68 2.38
C ASN A 231 16.12 -16.90 1.42
N SER A 232 15.54 -18.10 1.40
CA SER A 232 14.43 -18.43 0.51
C SER A 232 13.16 -17.66 0.87
N ILE A 233 12.85 -17.50 2.16
CA ILE A 233 11.74 -16.66 2.64
C ILE A 233 11.96 -15.22 2.16
N ARG A 234 13.13 -14.63 2.39
CA ARG A 234 13.45 -13.26 1.97
C ARG A 234 13.22 -13.04 0.47
N VAL A 235 13.78 -13.92 -0.37
CA VAL A 235 13.61 -13.85 -1.84
C VAL A 235 12.13 -13.93 -2.24
N ARG A 236 11.34 -14.80 -1.60
CA ARG A 236 9.91 -14.92 -1.89
C ARG A 236 9.14 -13.67 -1.49
N LEU A 237 9.43 -13.09 -0.33
CA LEU A 237 8.79 -11.84 0.09
C LEU A 237 9.12 -10.70 -0.88
N CYS A 238 10.37 -10.57 -1.35
CA CYS A 238 10.72 -9.60 -2.40
C CYS A 238 9.93 -9.82 -3.70
N ARG A 239 9.74 -11.07 -4.11
CA ARG A 239 8.94 -11.41 -5.29
C ARG A 239 7.45 -11.14 -5.09
N ALA A 240 6.92 -11.37 -3.88
CA ALA A 240 5.55 -11.02 -3.52
C ALA A 240 5.34 -9.49 -3.60
N THR A 241 6.27 -8.69 -3.06
CA THR A 241 6.22 -7.23 -3.16
C THR A 241 6.25 -6.75 -4.60
N ARG A 242 7.10 -7.36 -5.44
CA ARG A 242 7.16 -7.05 -6.87
C ARG A 242 5.87 -7.40 -7.59
N ALA A 243 5.23 -8.52 -7.25
CA ALA A 243 3.93 -8.91 -7.80
C ALA A 243 2.82 -7.93 -7.37
N LEU A 244 2.87 -7.44 -6.13
CA LEU A 244 1.98 -6.36 -5.67
C LEU A 244 2.18 -5.07 -6.47
N ASP A 245 3.43 -4.63 -6.70
CA ASP A 245 3.67 -3.44 -7.53
C ASP A 245 3.19 -3.66 -8.98
N GLN A 246 3.31 -4.88 -9.52
CA GLN A 246 2.75 -5.19 -10.85
C GLN A 246 1.23 -5.09 -10.85
N LEU A 247 0.56 -5.64 -9.84
CA LEU A 247 -0.89 -5.53 -9.67
C LEU A 247 -1.32 -4.06 -9.62
N LEU A 248 -0.73 -3.26 -8.75
CA LEU A 248 -1.08 -1.85 -8.58
C LEU A 248 -0.82 -1.02 -9.86
N ALA A 249 0.26 -1.33 -10.59
CA ALA A 249 0.55 -0.70 -11.87
C ALA A 249 -0.43 -1.11 -12.99
N VAL A 250 -0.97 -2.32 -12.94
CA VAL A 250 -2.00 -2.76 -13.87
C VAL A 250 -3.32 -2.05 -13.56
N LEU A 251 -3.70 -1.99 -12.28
CA LEU A 251 -4.95 -1.36 -11.82
C LEU A 251 -5.00 0.16 -12.03
N SER A 252 -3.85 0.82 -12.21
CA SER A 252 -3.80 2.26 -12.54
C SER A 252 -4.08 2.56 -14.01
N ASN A 253 -4.22 1.53 -14.87
CA ASN A 253 -4.59 1.74 -16.28
C ASN A 253 -6.10 2.02 -16.43
N PRO A 254 -6.51 2.86 -17.40
CA PRO A 254 -7.92 3.15 -17.64
C PRO A 254 -8.73 1.88 -18.00
N ILE A 255 -9.85 1.65 -17.30
CA ILE A 255 -10.69 0.44 -17.45
C ILE A 255 -11.73 0.62 -18.60
N SER A 256 -11.44 1.43 -19.62
CA SER A 256 -12.45 1.77 -20.65
C SER A 256 -12.48 0.76 -21.80
N GLY A 257 -13.68 0.27 -22.14
CA GLY A 257 -13.92 -0.56 -23.32
C GLY A 257 -13.21 -1.93 -23.30
N LYS A 258 -12.52 -2.27 -24.39
CA LYS A 258 -11.87 -3.59 -24.59
C LYS A 258 -10.67 -3.84 -23.69
N GLN A 259 -10.05 -2.78 -23.16
CA GLN A 259 -8.88 -2.90 -22.26
C GLN A 259 -9.27 -3.48 -20.90
N SER A 260 -10.55 -3.41 -20.54
CA SER A 260 -11.03 -3.74 -19.21
C SER A 260 -10.89 -5.23 -18.86
N ALA A 261 -11.07 -6.13 -19.83
CA ALA A 261 -10.82 -7.57 -19.65
C ALA A 261 -9.32 -7.87 -19.48
N ASP A 262 -8.47 -7.22 -20.28
CA ASP A 262 -7.01 -7.37 -20.20
C ASP A 262 -6.48 -6.88 -18.83
N VAL A 263 -7.03 -5.77 -18.30
CA VAL A 263 -6.68 -5.27 -16.96
C VAL A 263 -7.10 -6.28 -15.88
N VAL A 264 -8.32 -6.83 -15.95
CA VAL A 264 -8.80 -7.85 -14.99
C VAL A 264 -7.92 -9.09 -15.01
N GLU A 265 -7.60 -9.63 -16.19
CA GLU A 265 -6.74 -10.81 -16.33
C GLU A 265 -5.32 -10.56 -15.79
N ALA A 266 -4.69 -9.46 -16.20
CA ALA A 266 -3.34 -9.12 -15.77
C ALA A 266 -3.27 -8.81 -14.26
N ALA A 267 -4.32 -8.20 -13.69
CA ALA A 267 -4.43 -7.96 -12.26
C ALA A 267 -4.60 -9.28 -11.48
N ALA A 268 -5.51 -10.16 -11.92
CA ALA A 268 -5.72 -11.46 -11.31
C ALA A 268 -4.44 -12.31 -11.34
N GLU A 269 -3.70 -12.31 -12.45
CA GLU A 269 -2.44 -13.04 -12.58
C GLU A 269 -1.34 -12.47 -11.65
N ALA A 270 -1.21 -11.14 -11.55
CA ALA A 270 -0.29 -10.51 -10.63
C ALA A 270 -0.63 -10.84 -9.16
N PHE A 271 -1.91 -10.86 -8.82
CA PHE A 271 -2.38 -11.22 -7.48
C PHE A 271 -2.14 -12.70 -7.16
N ASP A 272 -2.36 -13.63 -8.10
CA ASP A 272 -1.99 -15.05 -7.93
C ASP A 272 -0.49 -15.20 -7.64
N ARG A 273 0.38 -14.56 -8.43
CA ARG A 273 1.83 -14.59 -8.17
C ARG A 273 2.17 -14.08 -6.77
N GLN A 274 1.53 -13.01 -6.30
CA GLN A 274 1.72 -12.51 -4.95
C GLN A 274 1.35 -13.56 -3.90
N LEU A 275 0.16 -14.16 -4.00
CA LEU A 275 -0.32 -15.20 -3.10
C LEU A 275 0.59 -16.43 -3.11
N LEU A 276 1.05 -16.86 -4.29
CA LEU A 276 1.99 -17.96 -4.46
C LEU A 276 3.28 -17.72 -3.67
N TYR A 277 3.83 -16.51 -3.74
CA TYR A 277 5.07 -16.18 -3.03
C TYR A 277 4.87 -16.05 -1.53
N LEU A 278 3.76 -15.45 -1.06
CA LEU A 278 3.42 -15.38 0.35
C LEU A 278 3.21 -16.77 0.97
N ALA A 279 2.35 -17.60 0.35
CA ALA A 279 2.07 -18.96 0.82
C ALA A 279 3.35 -19.80 0.92
N ALA A 280 4.25 -19.65 -0.04
CA ALA A 280 5.51 -20.38 0.01
C ALA A 280 6.49 -19.85 1.07
N ALA A 281 6.45 -18.56 1.42
CA ALA A 281 7.18 -18.03 2.57
C ALA A 281 6.64 -18.62 3.88
N PHE A 282 5.31 -18.68 4.05
CA PHE A 282 4.66 -19.31 5.20
C PHE A 282 4.96 -20.81 5.31
N ASP A 283 4.96 -21.52 4.18
CA ASP A 283 5.30 -22.95 4.14
C ASP A 283 6.72 -23.21 4.61
N ILE A 284 7.70 -22.46 4.08
CA ILE A 284 9.10 -22.62 4.47
C ILE A 284 9.28 -22.30 5.95
N TYR A 285 8.68 -21.20 6.44
CA TYR A 285 8.89 -20.79 7.83
C TYR A 285 8.24 -21.75 8.81
N GLY A 286 6.99 -22.17 8.56
CA GLY A 286 6.29 -23.12 9.43
C GLY A 286 7.05 -24.44 9.55
N ARG A 287 7.48 -25.00 8.42
CA ARG A 287 8.28 -26.24 8.40
C ARG A 287 9.59 -26.08 9.14
N ARG A 288 10.29 -24.96 8.93
CA ARG A 288 11.58 -24.69 9.58
C ARG A 288 11.41 -24.58 11.08
N TYR A 289 10.40 -23.87 11.57
CA TYR A 289 10.13 -23.71 12.99
C TYR A 289 9.94 -25.05 13.72
N LEU A 290 9.20 -25.99 13.12
CA LEU A 290 8.98 -27.30 13.74
C LEU A 290 10.28 -28.09 13.93
N LEU A 291 11.30 -27.86 13.08
CA LEU A 291 12.64 -28.43 13.22
C LEU A 291 13.53 -27.62 14.18
N LEU A 292 13.26 -26.33 14.36
CA LEU A 292 13.94 -25.52 15.38
C LEU A 292 13.49 -25.91 16.79
N ILE A 293 12.22 -26.25 16.99
CA ILE A 293 11.70 -26.71 18.29
C ILE A 293 12.28 -28.06 18.69
N ASP A 294 12.55 -28.92 17.71
CA ASP A 294 13.15 -30.23 17.93
C ASP A 294 13.94 -30.65 16.69
N SER A 295 15.25 -30.46 16.78
CA SER A 295 16.20 -30.76 15.70
C SER A 295 16.33 -32.26 15.38
N THR A 296 15.77 -33.14 16.22
CA THR A 296 15.83 -34.60 16.02
C THR A 296 14.68 -35.13 15.14
N ARG A 297 13.70 -34.27 14.81
CA ARG A 297 12.53 -34.64 14.02
C ARG A 297 12.89 -34.97 12.57
N ASP A 298 12.19 -35.94 12.00
CA ASP A 298 12.28 -36.27 10.56
C ASP A 298 11.62 -35.15 9.72
N PRO A 299 12.39 -34.41 8.89
CA PRO A 299 11.85 -33.33 8.06
C PRO A 299 10.75 -33.78 7.09
N LYS A 300 10.65 -35.08 6.77
CA LYS A 300 9.58 -35.59 5.90
C LYS A 300 8.22 -35.65 6.60
N LYS A 301 8.20 -35.78 7.93
CA LYS A 301 6.98 -35.94 8.72
C LYS A 301 6.45 -34.62 9.28
N PHE A 302 7.28 -33.58 9.36
CA PHE A 302 6.91 -32.27 9.93
C PHE A 302 6.82 -31.20 8.83
N ARG A 303 5.88 -31.37 7.90
CA ARG A 303 5.66 -30.50 6.73
C ARG A 303 4.41 -29.64 6.87
N LEU A 304 4.34 -28.82 7.92
CA LEU A 304 3.19 -27.95 8.18
C LEU A 304 3.56 -26.50 7.87
N SER A 305 2.72 -25.85 7.09
CA SER A 305 2.86 -24.43 6.76
C SER A 305 2.37 -23.55 7.90
N LEU A 306 2.97 -22.38 8.06
CA LEU A 306 2.62 -21.41 9.09
C LEU A 306 1.18 -20.89 8.95
N ASP A 307 0.61 -20.91 7.75
CA ASP A 307 -0.77 -20.53 7.45
C ASP A 307 -1.81 -21.64 7.71
N ALA A 308 -1.39 -22.79 8.24
CA ALA A 308 -2.26 -23.93 8.42
C ALA A 308 -3.32 -23.70 9.53
N GLY A 309 -4.53 -24.21 9.28
CA GLY A 309 -5.58 -24.25 10.29
C GLY A 309 -5.09 -24.96 11.56
N GLY A 310 -5.13 -24.27 12.70
CA GLY A 310 -4.73 -24.81 13.99
C GLY A 310 -3.23 -24.75 14.28
N TYR A 311 -2.40 -24.16 13.39
CA TYR A 311 -0.95 -24.09 13.59
C TYR A 311 -0.57 -23.47 14.94
N ILE A 312 -1.18 -22.32 15.28
CA ILE A 312 -0.95 -21.64 16.57
C ILE A 312 -1.33 -22.54 17.75
N ALA A 313 -2.57 -23.04 17.77
CA ALA A 313 -3.07 -23.88 18.86
C ALA A 313 -2.23 -25.16 19.06
N ASN A 314 -1.83 -25.81 17.96
CA ASN A 314 -1.14 -27.09 18.00
C ASN A 314 0.36 -26.98 18.27
N HIS A 315 0.99 -25.85 17.90
CA HIS A 315 2.45 -25.73 17.89
C HIS A 315 3.02 -24.56 18.68
N LEU A 316 2.24 -23.50 18.94
CA LEU A 316 2.73 -22.29 19.63
C LEU A 316 2.18 -22.13 21.04
N THR A 317 0.90 -22.43 21.28
CA THR A 317 0.23 -22.19 22.57
C THR A 317 0.87 -22.94 23.75
N ARG A 318 1.49 -24.10 23.49
CA ARG A 318 2.23 -24.86 24.51
C ARG A 318 3.67 -24.39 24.71
N GLU A 319 4.23 -23.68 23.74
CA GLU A 319 5.63 -23.27 23.73
C GLU A 319 5.79 -21.83 24.27
N TYR A 320 4.77 -20.98 24.11
CA TYR A 320 4.85 -19.55 24.41
C TYR A 320 3.64 -19.05 25.21
N PRO A 321 3.80 -18.00 26.04
CA PRO A 321 2.71 -17.41 26.79
C PRO A 321 1.72 -16.70 25.87
N ALA A 322 0.43 -16.72 26.23
CA ALA A 322 -0.66 -16.12 25.44
C ALA A 322 -0.41 -14.64 25.11
N ALA A 323 0.15 -13.87 26.05
CA ALA A 323 0.45 -12.45 25.84
C ALA A 323 1.45 -12.21 24.68
N ALA A 324 2.38 -13.14 24.44
CA ALA A 324 3.32 -13.04 23.33
C ALA A 324 2.74 -13.49 21.98
N LEU A 325 1.58 -14.17 21.99
CA LEU A 325 0.93 -14.70 20.79
C LEU A 325 -0.08 -13.75 20.17
N VAL A 326 -0.53 -12.72 20.89
CA VAL A 326 -1.62 -11.82 20.45
C VAL A 326 -1.44 -11.30 19.03
N GLU A 327 -0.27 -10.75 18.72
CA GLU A 327 -0.02 -10.17 17.40
C GLU A 327 0.14 -11.24 16.30
N VAL A 328 0.75 -12.38 16.65
CA VAL A 328 0.87 -13.53 15.74
C VAL A 328 -0.51 -14.09 15.41
N GLU A 329 -1.41 -14.20 16.39
CA GLU A 329 -2.79 -14.66 16.22
C GLU A 329 -3.60 -13.72 15.32
N ARG A 330 -3.52 -12.41 15.58
CA ARG A 330 -4.18 -11.39 14.76
C ARG A 330 -3.73 -11.47 13.30
N LEU A 331 -2.43 -11.55 13.05
CA LEU A 331 -1.87 -11.58 11.69
C LEU A 331 -2.08 -12.93 10.98
N HIS A 332 -2.09 -14.04 11.73
CA HIS A 332 -2.33 -15.37 11.19
C HIS A 332 -3.75 -15.53 10.62
N ALA A 333 -4.73 -14.72 11.05
CA ALA A 333 -6.05 -14.70 10.43
C ALA A 333 -5.96 -14.41 8.92
N TYR A 334 -5.16 -13.41 8.51
CA TYR A 334 -4.92 -13.06 7.11
C TYR A 334 -4.11 -14.11 6.35
N ALA A 335 -3.16 -14.79 6.99
CA ALA A 335 -2.47 -15.92 6.37
C ALA A 335 -3.46 -17.07 6.04
N GLY A 336 -4.47 -17.28 6.89
CA GLY A 336 -5.58 -18.17 6.61
C GLY A 336 -6.37 -17.77 5.35
N VAL A 337 -6.61 -16.46 5.16
CA VAL A 337 -7.24 -15.95 3.93
C VAL A 337 -6.37 -16.25 2.71
N CYS A 338 -5.07 -15.96 2.75
CA CYS A 338 -4.13 -16.30 1.66
C CYS A 338 -4.22 -17.79 1.28
N LYS A 339 -4.34 -18.68 2.27
CA LYS A 339 -4.46 -20.11 2.04
C LYS A 339 -5.77 -20.49 1.33
N VAL A 340 -6.91 -19.94 1.76
CA VAL A 340 -8.20 -20.19 1.10
C VAL A 340 -8.18 -19.72 -0.35
N LEU A 341 -7.65 -18.50 -0.59
CA LEU A 341 -7.49 -17.96 -1.94
C LEU A 341 -6.59 -18.85 -2.80
N ARG A 342 -5.45 -19.30 -2.25
CA ARG A 342 -4.52 -20.15 -3.00
C ARG A 342 -5.11 -21.53 -3.32
N ASN A 343 -5.91 -22.08 -2.43
CA ASN A 343 -6.64 -23.33 -2.67
C ASN A 343 -7.65 -23.16 -3.82
N HIS A 344 -8.40 -22.06 -3.85
CA HIS A 344 -9.30 -21.77 -4.97
C HIS A 344 -8.56 -21.63 -6.31
N ILE A 345 -7.34 -21.07 -6.32
CA ILE A 345 -6.50 -21.04 -7.54
C ILE A 345 -6.10 -22.46 -8.00
N HIS A 346 -5.98 -23.43 -7.09
CA HIS A 346 -5.71 -24.81 -7.49
C HIS A 346 -6.90 -25.46 -8.20
N ASP A 347 -8.12 -25.02 -7.87
CA ASP A 347 -9.37 -25.56 -8.40
C ASP A 347 -9.92 -24.76 -9.60
N GLY A 348 -9.42 -23.54 -9.84
CA GLY A 348 -9.84 -22.67 -10.94
C GLY A 348 -9.11 -21.32 -10.97
N ILE A 349 -9.59 -20.39 -11.80
CA ILE A 349 -9.12 -18.99 -11.78
C ILE A 349 -9.82 -18.27 -10.63
N LEU A 350 -9.13 -17.36 -9.92
CA LEU A 350 -9.80 -16.53 -8.92
C LEU A 350 -10.97 -15.77 -9.56
N PRO A 351 -12.13 -15.69 -8.88
CA PRO A 351 -13.31 -15.02 -9.42
C PRO A 351 -13.16 -13.50 -9.27
N VAL A 352 -12.23 -12.93 -10.05
CA VAL A 352 -11.94 -11.49 -10.11
C VAL A 352 -12.65 -10.91 -11.31
N ASP A 353 -13.46 -9.87 -11.09
CA ASP A 353 -14.16 -9.17 -12.16
C ASP A 353 -14.41 -7.71 -11.76
N GLN A 354 -15.06 -6.96 -12.66
CA GLN A 354 -15.52 -5.61 -12.41
C GLN A 354 -16.86 -5.59 -11.70
N HIS A 355 -16.89 -4.90 -10.57
CA HIS A 355 -18.08 -4.71 -9.76
C HIS A 355 -18.36 -3.23 -9.56
N PRO A 356 -19.64 -2.80 -9.47
CA PRO A 356 -19.96 -1.46 -9.00
C PRO A 356 -19.21 -1.12 -7.71
N GLY A 357 -18.59 0.06 -7.69
CA GLY A 357 -17.79 0.54 -6.58
C GLY A 357 -18.59 0.72 -5.29
N ARG A 358 -17.89 1.15 -4.23
CA ARG A 358 -18.51 1.44 -2.91
C ARG A 358 -19.28 2.76 -2.88
N GLY A 359 -18.92 3.69 -3.76
CA GLY A 359 -19.56 5.01 -3.91
C GLY A 359 -20.70 5.00 -4.94
N TYR A 360 -21.48 6.08 -4.95
CA TYR A 360 -22.57 6.27 -5.91
C TYR A 360 -22.01 6.78 -7.23
N GLY A 361 -22.46 6.21 -8.34
CA GLY A 361 -21.99 6.53 -9.69
C GLY A 361 -21.90 5.28 -10.56
N SER A 362 -21.46 5.44 -11.80
CA SER A 362 -21.21 4.33 -12.72
C SER A 362 -19.77 3.78 -12.63
N THR A 363 -19.05 4.06 -11.54
CA THR A 363 -17.67 3.60 -11.36
C THR A 363 -17.63 2.10 -11.04
N LYS A 364 -16.66 1.42 -11.65
CA LYS A 364 -16.44 -0.01 -11.47
C LYS A 364 -15.05 -0.23 -10.88
N ASN A 365 -14.98 -1.07 -9.86
CA ASN A 365 -13.73 -1.52 -9.25
C ASN A 365 -13.45 -2.96 -9.67
N ILE A 366 -12.17 -3.31 -9.77
CA ILE A 366 -11.77 -4.71 -9.95
C ILE A 366 -11.74 -5.35 -8.57
N ALA A 367 -12.60 -6.34 -8.37
CA ALA A 367 -12.85 -6.93 -7.07
C ALA A 367 -12.91 -8.45 -7.15
N LEU A 368 -12.61 -9.09 -6.04
CA LEU A 368 -12.71 -10.51 -5.82
C LEU A 368 -14.12 -10.86 -5.34
N ASN A 369 -14.82 -11.75 -6.03
CA ASN A 369 -16.14 -12.23 -5.62
C ASN A 369 -16.03 -13.21 -4.45
N ILE A 370 -16.43 -12.78 -3.26
CA ILE A 370 -16.35 -13.54 -2.02
C ILE A 370 -17.47 -14.58 -1.92
N ASP A 371 -18.63 -14.35 -2.56
CA ASP A 371 -19.74 -15.33 -2.55
C ASP A 371 -19.34 -16.64 -3.26
N ALA A 372 -18.37 -16.59 -4.18
CA ALA A 372 -17.80 -17.77 -4.81
C ALA A 372 -16.84 -18.57 -3.89
N MET A 373 -16.54 -18.06 -2.69
CA MET A 373 -15.65 -18.66 -1.69
C MET A 373 -16.32 -18.69 -0.32
N PRO A 374 -17.22 -19.67 -0.06
CA PRO A 374 -18.04 -19.71 1.15
C PRO A 374 -17.24 -19.65 2.46
N GLU A 375 -16.00 -20.12 2.47
CA GLU A 375 -15.11 -20.11 3.64
C GLU A 375 -14.63 -18.71 4.05
N LEU A 376 -14.80 -17.72 3.17
CA LEU A 376 -14.48 -16.31 3.41
C LEU A 376 -15.72 -15.46 3.65
N LEU A 377 -16.92 -16.05 3.68
CA LEU A 377 -18.13 -15.30 4.00
C LEU A 377 -18.15 -14.89 5.48
N PRO A 378 -18.69 -13.70 5.80
CA PRO A 378 -18.96 -13.30 7.18
C PRO A 378 -19.70 -14.40 7.96
N ASP A 379 -19.41 -14.50 9.26
CA ASP A 379 -19.98 -15.48 10.20
C ASP A 379 -19.65 -16.97 9.92
N VAL A 380 -19.02 -17.32 8.80
CA VAL A 380 -18.59 -18.70 8.51
C VAL A 380 -17.23 -19.01 9.15
N ASN A 381 -16.28 -18.06 9.07
CA ASN A 381 -14.94 -18.24 9.61
C ASN A 381 -14.80 -17.59 10.99
N PRO A 382 -14.69 -18.37 12.08
CA PRO A 382 -14.63 -17.82 13.44
C PRO A 382 -13.35 -17.04 13.74
N LYS A 383 -12.37 -17.04 12.82
CA LYS A 383 -11.12 -16.27 12.95
C LYS A 383 -11.21 -14.87 12.34
N LEU A 384 -12.21 -14.59 11.52
CA LEU A 384 -12.39 -13.31 10.85
C LEU A 384 -13.51 -12.54 11.53
N ALA A 385 -13.12 -11.49 12.27
CA ALA A 385 -14.04 -10.47 12.77
C ALA A 385 -14.30 -9.38 11.70
N GLN A 386 -15.30 -8.53 11.93
CA GLN A 386 -15.67 -7.43 11.01
C GLN A 386 -14.47 -6.56 10.62
N ASP A 387 -13.63 -6.17 11.57
CA ASP A 387 -12.42 -5.38 11.32
C ASP A 387 -11.48 -6.01 10.27
N HIS A 388 -11.45 -7.36 10.17
CA HIS A 388 -10.67 -8.04 9.14
C HIS A 388 -11.29 -7.88 7.75
N TYR A 389 -12.62 -7.96 7.65
CA TYR A 389 -13.34 -7.72 6.40
C TYR A 389 -13.23 -6.26 5.96
N ASP A 390 -13.30 -5.32 6.90
CA ASP A 390 -13.12 -3.90 6.62
C ASP A 390 -11.68 -3.63 6.12
N SER A 391 -10.68 -4.24 6.75
CA SER A 391 -9.28 -4.15 6.32
C SER A 391 -9.01 -4.80 4.96
N LEU A 392 -9.73 -5.87 4.61
CA LEU A 392 -9.70 -6.48 3.27
C LEU A 392 -10.47 -5.66 2.24
N GLY A 393 -11.24 -4.67 2.69
CA GLY A 393 -12.07 -3.87 1.82
C GLY A 393 -13.23 -4.68 1.24
N VAL A 394 -13.93 -5.42 2.10
CA VAL A 394 -15.15 -6.15 1.71
C VAL A 394 -16.36 -5.22 1.72
N TRP A 395 -17.20 -5.31 0.70
CA TRP A 395 -18.51 -4.65 0.66
C TRP A 395 -19.53 -5.50 -0.10
N ARG A 396 -20.79 -5.09 0.00
CA ARG A 396 -21.88 -5.65 -0.79
C ARG A 396 -22.11 -4.77 -2.01
N SER A 397 -21.72 -5.27 -3.18
CA SER A 397 -21.84 -4.55 -4.44
C SER A 397 -23.24 -4.71 -5.04
N ASP A 398 -23.71 -3.65 -5.70
CA ASP A 398 -24.92 -3.69 -6.52
C ASP A 398 -24.72 -4.60 -7.74
N PRO A 399 -25.79 -5.14 -8.33
CA PRO A 399 -25.67 -6.06 -9.45
C PRO A 399 -25.09 -5.38 -10.69
N VAL A 400 -24.24 -6.11 -11.41
CA VAL A 400 -23.68 -5.67 -12.70
C VAL A 400 -24.78 -5.63 -13.77
N GLU A 401 -25.77 -6.53 -13.69
CA GLU A 401 -26.91 -6.62 -14.60
C GLU A 401 -28.18 -5.99 -14.02
N VAL A 402 -29.04 -5.49 -14.91
CA VAL A 402 -30.34 -4.92 -14.51
C VAL A 402 -31.21 -6.03 -13.88
N PHE A 403 -31.57 -5.87 -12.62
CA PHE A 403 -32.27 -6.85 -11.77
C PHE A 403 -31.45 -8.07 -11.30
N GLY A 404 -30.12 -8.02 -11.38
CA GLY A 404 -29.28 -9.06 -10.79
C GLY A 404 -29.28 -9.05 -9.25
N ASP A 405 -28.67 -10.08 -8.66
CA ASP A 405 -28.48 -10.17 -7.22
C ASP A 405 -27.25 -9.37 -6.75
N ARG A 406 -27.35 -8.79 -5.56
CA ARG A 406 -26.20 -8.17 -4.89
C ARG A 406 -25.17 -9.22 -4.52
N THR A 407 -23.90 -8.90 -4.74
CA THR A 407 -22.77 -9.82 -4.50
C THR A 407 -21.84 -9.28 -3.43
N THR A 408 -21.32 -10.13 -2.56
CA THR A 408 -20.26 -9.76 -1.61
C THR A 408 -18.91 -9.81 -2.30
N VAL A 409 -18.16 -8.71 -2.29
CA VAL A 409 -16.88 -8.58 -3.00
C VAL A 409 -15.81 -7.92 -2.14
N ALA A 410 -14.55 -8.18 -2.44
CA ALA A 410 -13.39 -7.56 -1.80
C ALA A 410 -12.54 -6.79 -2.82
N ASP A 411 -12.10 -5.58 -2.47
CA ASP A 411 -11.40 -4.71 -3.42
C ASP A 411 -10.01 -5.31 -3.67
N LEU A 412 -9.64 -5.54 -4.94
CA LEU A 412 -8.45 -6.32 -5.23
C LEU A 412 -7.17 -5.61 -4.77
N ALA A 413 -7.08 -4.28 -4.97
CA ALA A 413 -5.94 -3.49 -4.51
C ALA A 413 -5.83 -3.49 -2.98
N THR A 414 -6.93 -3.19 -2.29
CA THR A 414 -7.01 -3.17 -0.82
C THR A 414 -6.65 -4.54 -0.25
N THR A 415 -7.27 -5.60 -0.77
CA THR A 415 -6.98 -6.99 -0.37
C THR A 415 -5.50 -7.31 -0.54
N ALA A 416 -4.92 -7.02 -1.70
CA ALA A 416 -3.53 -7.31 -2.00
C ALA A 416 -2.54 -6.56 -1.09
N VAL A 417 -2.79 -5.28 -0.84
CA VAL A 417 -1.98 -4.47 0.09
C VAL A 417 -2.10 -5.00 1.51
N THR A 418 -3.31 -5.28 1.98
CA THR A 418 -3.59 -5.81 3.32
C THR A 418 -2.93 -7.17 3.53
N LEU A 419 -3.04 -8.10 2.58
CA LEU A 419 -2.41 -9.42 2.67
C LEU A 419 -0.87 -9.34 2.63
N MET A 420 -0.30 -8.40 1.87
CA MET A 420 1.15 -8.16 1.89
C MET A 420 1.62 -7.62 3.24
N GLY A 421 0.94 -6.59 3.75
CA GLY A 421 1.24 -5.96 5.03
C GLY A 421 1.10 -6.95 6.19
N ALA A 422 0.00 -7.69 6.24
CA ALA A 422 -0.24 -8.71 7.24
C ALA A 422 0.71 -9.92 7.10
N GLY A 423 1.02 -10.34 5.87
CA GLY A 423 1.94 -11.45 5.62
C GLY A 423 3.36 -11.15 6.07
N THR A 424 3.91 -10.00 5.70
CA THR A 424 5.23 -9.55 6.20
C THR A 424 5.21 -9.28 7.69
N GLY A 425 4.14 -8.66 8.20
CA GLY A 425 3.92 -8.51 9.64
C GLY A 425 3.96 -9.84 10.38
N LEU A 426 3.34 -10.89 9.84
CA LEU A 426 3.30 -12.21 10.47
C LEU A 426 4.71 -12.81 10.55
N ILE A 427 5.48 -12.75 9.46
CA ILE A 427 6.87 -13.21 9.43
C ILE A 427 7.68 -12.47 10.49
N GLU A 428 7.51 -11.16 10.61
CA GLU A 428 8.21 -10.33 11.59
C GLU A 428 7.80 -10.66 13.03
N ALA A 429 6.51 -10.63 13.35
CA ALA A 429 5.98 -10.92 14.68
C ALA A 429 6.34 -12.35 15.12
N PHE A 430 6.28 -13.31 14.20
CA PHE A 430 6.69 -14.69 14.46
C PHE A 430 8.20 -14.78 14.71
N THR A 431 9.02 -14.04 13.96
CA THR A 431 10.47 -14.00 14.18
C THR A 431 10.81 -13.39 15.54
N LYS A 432 10.18 -12.25 15.87
CA LYS A 432 10.30 -11.60 17.19
C LYS A 432 9.95 -12.58 18.32
N LEU A 433 8.82 -13.28 18.20
CA LEU A 433 8.38 -14.29 19.15
C LEU A 433 9.46 -15.34 19.40
N ILE A 434 9.97 -15.99 18.36
CA ILE A 434 10.90 -17.11 18.51
C ILE A 434 12.30 -16.67 18.94
N LEU A 435 12.74 -15.46 18.58
CA LEU A 435 14.05 -14.93 18.95
C LEU A 435 14.07 -14.40 20.38
N GLN A 436 12.98 -13.81 20.87
CA GLN A 436 12.90 -13.24 22.21
C GLN A 436 12.49 -14.24 23.29
N ASN A 437 11.73 -15.27 22.93
CA ASN A 437 11.14 -16.19 23.90
C ASN A 437 11.75 -17.57 23.75
N LYS A 438 12.25 -18.12 24.86
CA LYS A 438 12.64 -19.53 24.93
C LYS A 438 11.37 -20.38 24.99
N PRO A 439 11.21 -21.41 24.12
CA PRO A 439 10.06 -22.29 24.17
C PRO A 439 10.03 -23.08 25.48
N ALA A 440 8.84 -23.19 26.09
CA ALA A 440 8.67 -23.82 27.39
C ALA A 440 8.71 -25.35 27.35
N ALA A 441 8.23 -25.97 26.26
CA ALA A 441 8.02 -27.42 26.17
C ALA A 441 8.88 -28.11 25.08
N ALA A 442 9.83 -27.38 24.49
CA ALA A 442 10.70 -27.91 23.44
C ALA A 442 11.62 -29.01 23.97
N SER A 443 11.62 -30.16 23.28
CA SER A 443 12.40 -31.35 23.62
C SER A 443 13.89 -31.23 23.26
N ALA A 444 14.20 -30.59 22.13
CA ALA A 444 15.57 -30.39 21.65
C ALA A 444 15.68 -29.06 20.88
N PRO A 445 15.51 -27.92 21.58
CA PRO A 445 15.44 -26.61 20.94
C PRO A 445 16.77 -26.20 20.30
N HIS A 446 16.68 -25.60 19.12
CA HIS A 446 17.81 -24.96 18.46
C HIS A 446 18.26 -23.73 19.27
N SER A 447 19.57 -23.46 19.25
CA SER A 447 20.22 -22.36 19.99
C SER A 447 19.75 -20.94 19.64
N ILE A 448 19.01 -20.76 18.55
CA ILE A 448 18.49 -19.45 18.13
C ILE A 448 17.18 -19.11 18.84
N LEU A 449 16.50 -20.10 19.44
CA LEU A 449 15.24 -19.87 20.11
C LEU A 449 15.49 -19.17 21.45
N GLY A 450 14.96 -17.96 21.61
CA GLY A 450 15.20 -17.10 22.77
C GLY A 450 16.64 -16.59 22.87
N CYS A 451 17.35 -16.42 21.74
CA CYS A 451 18.73 -15.92 21.73
C CYS A 451 18.85 -14.40 21.86
N VAL A 452 17.75 -13.66 21.66
CA VAL A 452 17.67 -12.21 21.87
C VAL A 452 17.01 -11.97 23.22
N GLN A 453 17.82 -11.92 24.29
CA GLN A 453 17.31 -11.61 25.62
C GLN A 453 17.46 -10.11 25.87
N GLY A 454 16.36 -9.37 25.88
CA GLY A 454 16.32 -8.01 26.43
C GLY A 454 16.16 -8.06 27.95
N GLN A 455 16.85 -7.17 28.66
CA GLN A 455 16.52 -6.89 30.06
C GLN A 455 15.15 -6.18 30.12
N PRO A 456 14.41 -6.26 31.25
CA PRO A 456 13.11 -5.62 31.38
C PRO A 456 13.12 -4.11 31.11
N GLU A 457 14.26 -3.45 31.35
CA GLU A 457 14.52 -2.05 31.04
C GLU A 457 14.99 -1.75 29.61
N ASP A 458 15.29 -2.77 28.79
CA ASP A 458 15.76 -2.58 27.42
C ASP A 458 14.59 -2.14 26.52
N VAL A 459 14.62 -0.88 26.14
CA VAL A 459 13.71 -0.33 25.13
C VAL A 459 14.23 -0.73 23.75
N GLU A 460 13.33 -1.24 22.91
CA GLU A 460 13.61 -1.55 21.52
C GLU A 460 14.20 -0.32 20.82
N PRO A 461 15.36 -0.44 20.13
CA PRO A 461 16.01 0.72 19.53
C PRO A 461 15.10 1.35 18.49
N GLN A 462 15.09 2.68 18.44
CA GLN A 462 14.32 3.38 17.43
C GLN A 462 14.85 3.03 16.02
N PRO A 463 13.97 2.85 15.03
CA PRO A 463 14.36 2.57 13.66
C PRO A 463 15.35 3.61 13.14
N HIS A 464 16.38 3.16 12.41
CA HIS A 464 17.36 4.06 11.83
C HIS A 464 16.71 4.91 10.72
N ALA A 465 17.17 6.16 10.52
CA ALA A 465 16.58 7.06 9.51
C ALA A 465 16.52 6.45 8.09
N ARG A 466 17.51 5.61 7.75
CA ARG A 466 17.53 4.88 6.47
C ARG A 466 16.42 3.83 6.38
N GLU A 467 16.14 3.12 7.47
CA GLU A 467 15.05 2.15 7.56
C GLU A 467 13.70 2.84 7.38
N LEU A 468 13.47 3.94 8.12
CA LEU A 468 12.27 4.77 7.97
C LEU A 468 12.09 5.27 6.54
N PHE A 469 13.17 5.68 5.88
CA PHE A 469 13.12 6.10 4.48
C PHE A 469 12.64 4.97 3.54
N TYR A 470 13.18 3.75 3.67
CA TYR A 470 12.71 2.62 2.86
C TYR A 470 11.28 2.23 3.22
N ARG A 471 10.88 2.28 4.49
CA ARG A 471 9.48 2.05 4.89
C ARG A 471 8.52 3.05 4.24
N SER A 472 8.87 4.34 4.20
CA SER A 472 8.06 5.37 3.50
C SER A 472 7.94 5.10 2.00
N LEU A 473 9.00 4.64 1.34
CA LEU A 473 8.97 4.29 -0.08
C LEU A 473 8.01 3.14 -0.41
N PHE A 474 7.68 2.28 0.56
CA PHE A 474 6.82 1.10 0.38
C PHE A 474 5.45 1.22 1.06
N ALA A 475 5.10 2.38 1.62
CA ALA A 475 3.89 2.58 2.43
C ALA A 475 3.79 1.64 3.65
N TRP A 476 4.90 1.45 4.38
CA TRP A 476 4.94 0.61 5.58
C TRP A 476 5.32 1.38 6.86
N PRO A 477 4.56 2.41 7.26
CA PRO A 477 4.94 3.26 8.40
C PRO A 477 4.82 2.56 9.77
N ASP A 478 3.90 1.60 9.93
CA ASP A 478 3.42 1.12 11.24
C ASP A 478 4.11 -0.16 11.77
N VAL A 479 5.44 -0.16 11.85
CA VAL A 479 6.20 -1.38 12.21
C VAL A 479 7.16 -1.18 13.34
#